data_AF-A0A355F0D8-F1
#
_entry.id   AF-A0A355F0D8-F1
#
_cell.length_a   1.000
_cell.length_b   1.000
_cell.length_c   1.000
_cell.angle_alpha   90.00
_cell.angle_beta   90.00
_cell.angle_gamma   90.00
#
_symmetry.space_group_name_H-M   'P 1'
#
loop_
_entity.id
_entity.type
_entity.pdbx_description
1 polymer ?
#
loop_
_entity_poly.entity_id
_entity_poly.type
_entity_poly.pdbx_seq_one_letter_code
_entity_poly.pdbx_strand_id
1 'polypeptide(L)' 'RRHAAGDLTLYQVLLAGFVALLGRWSDQRDVVLGAPVAGRGRTELDGVIGLFVNT' A
#
# COMPACT_ATOMS: atom_id res chain seq x y z
N ARG A 1 -13.24 -1.43 19.62
CA ARG A 1 -13.39 -0.67 18.37
C ARG A 1 -13.20 -1.63 17.20
N ARG A 2 -14.27 -2.09 16.56
CA ARG A 2 -14.19 -2.86 15.32
C ARG A 2 -14.13 -1.85 14.17
N HIS A 3 -13.06 -1.83 13.40
CA HIS A 3 -13.04 -1.10 12.12
C HIS A 3 -14.05 -1.78 11.20
N ALA A 4 -15.03 -1.02 10.72
CA ALA A 4 -16.06 -1.54 9.83
C ALA A 4 -15.41 -1.90 8.48
N ALA A 5 -15.89 -2.96 7.83
CA ALA A 5 -15.41 -3.40 6.52
C ALA A 5 -15.57 -2.34 5.40
N GLY A 6 -16.20 -1.19 5.67
CA GLY A 6 -16.39 -0.08 4.73
C GLY A 6 -15.29 0.99 4.75
N ASP A 7 -14.36 0.98 5.72
CA ASP A 7 -13.32 2.03 5.86
C ASP A 7 -11.97 1.65 5.22
N LEU A 8 -11.93 0.54 4.47
CA LEU A 8 -10.71 0.00 3.86
C LEU A 8 -10.82 -0.01 2.34
N THR A 9 -9.74 0.37 1.69
CA THR A 9 -9.56 0.20 0.24
C THR A 9 -9.24 -1.25 -0.09
N LEU A 10 -9.54 -1.67 -1.33
CA LEU A 10 -9.13 -2.98 -1.83
C LEU A 10 -7.61 -3.19 -1.71
N TYR A 11 -6.81 -2.14 -1.96
CA TYR A 11 -5.36 -2.18 -1.81
C TYR A 11 -4.95 -2.60 -0.38
N GLN A 12 -5.57 -2.02 0.65
CA GLN A 12 -5.25 -2.36 2.05
C GLN A 12 -5.61 -3.80 2.39
N VAL A 13 -6.76 -4.29 1.91
CA VAL A 13 -7.19 -5.68 2.15
C VAL A 13 -6.22 -6.67 1.50
N LEU A 14 -5.85 -6.42 0.24
CA LEU A 14 -4.89 -7.27 -0.47
C LEU A 14 -3.49 -7.20 0.14
N LEU A 15 -3.02 -6.00 0.52
CA LEU A 15 -1.73 -5.81 1.18
C LEU A 15 -1.67 -6.56 2.51
N ALA A 16 -2.72 -6.49 3.33
CA ALA A 16 -2.80 -7.22 4.59
C ALA A 16 -2.76 -8.75 4.37
N GLY A 17 -3.50 -9.25 3.37
CA GLY A 17 -3.46 -10.66 2.98
C GLY A 17 -2.08 -11.10 2.51
N PHE A 18 -1.39 -10.25 1.74
CA PHE A 18 -0.05 -10.53 1.24
C PHE A 18 1.00 -10.55 2.37
N VAL A 19 0.95 -9.59 3.30
CA VAL A 19 1.80 -9.58 4.50
C VAL A 19 1.58 -10.85 5.33
N ALA A 20 0.32 -11.27 5.54
CA ALA A 20 0.00 -12.48 6.28
C ALA A 20 0.54 -13.75 5.59
N LEU A 21 0.43 -13.83 4.26
CA LEU A 21 0.99 -14.94 3.47
C LEU A 21 2.52 -15.02 3.62
N LEU A 22 3.20 -13.90 3.43
CA LEU A 22 4.66 -13.82 3.53
C LEU A 22 5.14 -14.15 4.93
N GLY A 23 4.51 -13.58 5.97
CA GLY A 23 4.86 -13.87 7.36
C GLY A 23 4.75 -15.35 7.70
N ARG A 24 3.73 -16.04 7.18
CA ARG A 24 3.59 -17.50 7.33
C ARG A 24 4.67 -18.29 6.58
N TRP A 25 5.08 -17.83 5.40
CA TRP A 25 6.10 -18.52 4.59
C TRP A 25 7.52 -18.33 5.13
N SER A 26 7.81 -17.18 5.74
CA SER A 26 9.14 -16.85 6.26
C SER A 26 9.29 -17.07 7.78
N ASP A 27 8.22 -17.49 8.46
CA ASP A 27 8.13 -17.56 9.93
C ASP A 27 8.49 -16.22 10.62
N GLN A 28 8.17 -15.11 9.97
CA GLN A 28 8.42 -13.75 10.48
C GLN A 28 7.12 -13.10 10.95
N ARG A 29 7.19 -12.42 12.11
CA ARG A 29 6.08 -11.63 12.66
C ARG A 29 6.00 -10.23 12.05
N ASP A 30 7.13 -9.69 11.62
CA ASP A 30 7.25 -8.37 11.00
C ASP A 30 7.83 -8.51 9.60
N VAL A 31 7.13 -7.97 8.60
CA VAL A 31 7.51 -8.05 7.19
C VAL A 31 7.59 -6.62 6.64
N VAL A 32 8.74 -6.27 6.06
CA VAL A 32 8.94 -4.96 5.40
C VAL A 32 8.63 -5.11 3.92
N LEU A 33 7.69 -4.28 3.42
CA LEU A 33 7.35 -4.19 2.01
C LEU A 33 7.45 -2.74 1.57
N GLY A 34 8.15 -2.50 0.46
CA GLY A 34 8.08 -1.23 -0.26
C GLY A 34 6.83 -1.20 -1.14
N ALA A 35 6.18 -0.04 -1.23
CA ALA A 35 5.03 0.14 -2.09
C ALA A 35 5.11 1.48 -2.82
N PRO A 36 5.03 1.50 -4.16
CA PRO A 36 5.10 2.76 -4.88
C PRO A 36 3.86 3.62 -4.59
N VAL A 37 4.08 4.91 -4.39
CA VAL A 37 3.07 5.96 -4.33
C VAL A 37 3.20 6.87 -5.55
N ALA A 38 2.10 7.49 -5.98
CA ALA A 38 2.05 8.30 -7.20
C ALA A 38 3.01 9.51 -7.19
N GLY A 39 3.39 10.01 -6.01
CA GLY A 39 4.27 11.18 -5.82
C GLY A 39 3.73 12.50 -6.38
N ARG A 40 2.42 12.57 -6.66
CA ARG A 40 1.71 13.78 -7.11
C ARG A 40 0.98 14.47 -5.95
N GLY A 41 1.72 14.89 -4.94
CA GLY A 41 1.16 15.57 -3.76
C GLY A 41 0.72 17.03 -4.00
N ARG A 42 0.89 17.52 -5.24
CA ARG A 42 0.64 18.90 -5.67
C ARG A 42 -0.28 18.85 -6.89
N THR A 43 -1.40 19.57 -6.86
CA THR A 43 -2.44 19.53 -7.90
C THR A 43 -1.91 19.94 -9.27
N GLU A 44 -0.90 20.81 -9.32
CA GLU A 44 -0.22 21.24 -10.55
C GLU A 44 0.41 20.06 -11.31
N LEU A 45 0.67 18.95 -10.62
CA LEU A 45 1.30 17.75 -11.19
C LEU A 45 0.29 16.75 -11.76
N ASP A 46 -1.02 16.88 -11.53
CA ASP A 46 -2.00 15.84 -11.86
C ASP A 46 -2.07 15.52 -13.37
N GLY A 47 -1.92 16.53 -14.23
CA GLY A 47 -1.93 16.38 -15.70
C GLY A 47 -0.57 16.24 -16.36
N VAL A 48 0.53 16.23 -15.60
CA VAL A 48 1.89 16.30 -16.15
C VAL A 48 2.42 14.90 -16.51
N ILE A 49 3.05 14.77 -17.68
CA ILE A 49 3.77 13.55 -18.08
C ILE A 49 5.18 13.60 -17.48
N GLY A 50 5.56 12.58 -16.73
CA GLY A 50 6.87 12.48 -16.08
C GLY A 50 6.97 11.32 -15.08
N LEU A 51 8.17 11.07 -14.57
CA LEU A 51 8.43 10.08 -13.52
C LEU A 51 8.26 10.74 -12.14
N PHE A 52 7.14 10.46 -11.48
CA PHE A 52 6.83 11.00 -10.15
C PHE A 52 6.72 9.91 -9.08
N VAL A 53 6.72 8.63 -9.47
CA VAL A 53 6.54 7.52 -8.55
C VAL A 53 7.68 7.50 -7.51
N ASN A 54 7.32 7.34 -6.25
CA ASN A 54 8.26 7.15 -5.14
C ASN A 54 7.92 5.86 -4.39
N THR A 55 8.89 5.26 -3.70
CA THR A 55 8.73 4.01 -2.93
C THR A 55 8.88 4.25 -1.44
#